data_AF-A0A239LLQ1-F1
#
_entry.id   AF-A0A239LLQ1-F1
#
_cell.length_a   1.000
_cell.length_b   1.000
_cell.length_c   1.000
_cell.angle_alpha   90.00
_cell.angle_beta   90.00
_cell.angle_gamma   90.00
#
_symmetry.space_group_name_H-M   'P 1'
#
loop_
_entity.id
_entity.type
_entity.pdbx_description
1 polymer ?
#
loop_
_entity_poly.entity_id
_entity_poly.type
_entity_poly.pdbx_seq_one_letter_code
_entity_poly.pdbx_strand_id
1 'polypeptide(L)'
;MTIRHFARATALAALAATAAAAVLTGCTGRDPAPVARPTVAGHPTTTAAATVIPYELYTHCGIDEARIGSTYFEAETPLSDGSFNPPPGWDNPTQHGTMTLLSPTEAVFTDPKGHEVRFRARKGADDFKRVCE
;
A
#
# COMPACT_ATOMS: atom_id res chain seq x y z
N MET A 1 -30.50 32.22 -39.57
CA MET A 1 -31.26 31.19 -40.33
C MET A 1 -30.22 30.29 -40.97
N THR A 2 -30.12 28.99 -40.70
CA THR A 2 -31.20 27.99 -40.71
C THR A 2 -30.79 26.78 -39.85
N ILE A 3 -31.73 26.31 -39.03
CA ILE A 3 -31.68 25.08 -38.23
C ILE A 3 -31.90 23.88 -39.17
N ARG A 4 -31.20 22.76 -38.94
CA ARG A 4 -31.71 21.43 -39.33
C ARG A 4 -31.52 20.44 -38.19
N HIS A 5 -32.66 20.00 -37.67
CA HIS A 5 -32.84 18.89 -36.75
C HIS A 5 -33.15 17.59 -37.52
N PHE A 6 -33.18 16.49 -36.75
CA PHE A 6 -33.75 15.15 -37.00
C PHE A 6 -32.78 14.15 -37.66
N ALA A 7 -32.61 12.92 -37.16
CA ALA A 7 -33.63 12.05 -36.56
C ALA A 7 -33.10 11.12 -35.45
N ARG A 8 -34.02 10.74 -34.55
CA ARG A 8 -33.93 9.61 -33.61
C ARG A 8 -34.38 8.33 -34.32
N ALA A 9 -33.80 7.17 -33.97
CA ALA A 9 -34.47 5.88 -34.10
C ALA A 9 -34.00 4.91 -33.00
N THR A 10 -34.98 4.40 -32.27
CA THR A 10 -34.98 3.47 -31.15
C THR A 10 -34.98 2.00 -31.59
N ALA A 11 -34.45 1.07 -30.78
CA ALA A 11 -34.99 -0.29 -30.66
C ALA A 11 -34.59 -0.96 -29.33
N LEU A 12 -35.60 -1.41 -28.58
CA LEU A 12 -35.55 -2.30 -27.41
C LEU A 12 -35.58 -3.78 -27.85
N ALA A 13 -34.97 -4.67 -27.05
CA ALA A 13 -35.42 -6.05 -26.76
C ALA A 13 -34.39 -6.70 -25.78
N ALA A 14 -34.68 -6.98 -24.51
CA ALA A 14 -35.59 -7.96 -23.88
C ALA A 14 -34.97 -9.37 -23.65
N LEU A 15 -34.73 -9.67 -22.36
CA LEU A 15 -34.89 -10.92 -21.59
C LEU A 15 -34.50 -12.30 -22.17
N ALA A 16 -33.70 -13.05 -21.39
CA ALA A 16 -34.03 -14.44 -21.02
C ALA A 16 -33.19 -14.93 -19.81
N ALA A 17 -33.87 -15.34 -18.75
CA ALA A 17 -33.32 -16.11 -17.64
C ALA A 17 -33.46 -17.61 -17.94
N THR A 18 -32.45 -18.41 -17.62
CA THR A 18 -32.56 -19.87 -17.56
C THR A 18 -31.88 -20.40 -16.30
N ALA A 19 -32.69 -20.98 -15.41
CA ALA A 19 -32.27 -21.81 -14.30
C ALA A 19 -32.55 -23.28 -14.66
N ALA A 20 -31.63 -24.20 -14.34
CA ALA A 20 -31.95 -25.62 -14.17
C ALA A 20 -30.85 -26.33 -13.36
N ALA A 21 -31.28 -27.05 -12.32
CA ALA A 21 -30.48 -27.86 -11.41
C ALA A 21 -30.31 -29.29 -11.93
N ALA A 22 -29.27 -30.00 -11.46
CA ALA A 22 -29.19 -31.47 -11.52
C ALA A 22 -28.30 -32.05 -10.40
N VAL A 23 -28.60 -33.29 -10.04
CA VAL A 23 -28.57 -33.91 -8.69
C VAL A 23 -27.44 -34.94 -8.49
N LEU A 24 -26.98 -35.05 -7.23
CA LEU A 24 -26.30 -36.12 -6.45
C LEU A 24 -25.71 -37.39 -7.14
N THR A 25 -24.48 -37.75 -6.74
CA THR A 25 -24.06 -39.15 -6.48
C THR A 25 -22.89 -39.18 -5.47
N GLY A 26 -22.92 -40.10 -4.49
CA GLY A 26 -21.97 -40.18 -3.36
C GLY A 26 -21.09 -41.44 -3.29
N CYS A 27 -20.50 -41.65 -2.09
CA CYS A 27 -19.77 -42.83 -1.54
C CYS A 27 -18.25 -42.90 -1.91
N THR A 28 -17.25 -43.18 -1.05
CA THR A 28 -17.12 -43.89 0.24
C THR A 28 -15.82 -43.46 1.00
N GLY A 29 -15.85 -43.52 2.34
CA GLY A 29 -14.83 -44.18 3.18
C GLY A 29 -13.42 -43.57 3.38
N ARG A 30 -13.23 -42.86 4.50
CA ARG A 30 -12.17 -43.11 5.51
C ARG A 30 -12.29 -42.11 6.66
N ASP A 31 -12.56 -42.58 7.87
CA ASP A 31 -12.36 -41.79 9.10
C ASP A 31 -10.85 -41.63 9.36
N PRO A 32 -10.31 -40.40 9.43
CA PRO A 32 -9.05 -40.15 10.10
C PRO A 32 -9.32 -39.93 11.59
N ALA A 33 -8.53 -40.60 12.43
CA ALA A 33 -8.50 -40.43 13.88
C ALA A 33 -8.50 -38.95 14.31
N PRO A 34 -9.07 -38.59 15.48
CA PRO A 34 -9.02 -37.22 15.98
C PRO A 34 -7.57 -36.87 16.34
N VAL A 35 -6.88 -36.15 15.44
CA VAL A 35 -5.64 -35.46 15.78
C VAL A 35 -6.01 -34.34 16.73
N ALA A 36 -5.51 -34.42 17.97
CA ALA A 36 -5.61 -33.35 18.94
C ALA A 36 -5.08 -32.06 18.33
N ARG A 37 -5.97 -31.08 18.10
CA ARG A 37 -5.60 -29.74 17.63
C ARG A 37 -4.82 -29.04 18.75
N PRO A 38 -3.61 -28.51 18.49
CA PRO A 38 -2.97 -27.62 19.44
C PRO A 38 -3.87 -26.40 19.61
N THR A 39 -4.41 -26.19 20.80
CA THR A 39 -5.11 -24.96 21.15
C THR A 39 -4.04 -23.88 21.32
N VAL A 40 -3.60 -23.27 20.22
CA VAL A 40 -2.91 -21.99 20.31
C VAL A 40 -3.98 -20.99 20.71
N ALA A 41 -3.99 -20.62 21.98
CA ALA A 41 -4.73 -19.46 22.46
C ALA A 41 -4.14 -18.23 21.75
N GLY A 42 -4.65 -17.93 20.56
CA GLY A 42 -4.34 -16.70 19.86
C GLY A 42 -4.94 -15.56 20.66
N HIS A 43 -4.09 -14.74 21.27
CA HIS A 43 -4.50 -13.39 21.63
C HIS A 43 -5.01 -12.73 20.34
N PRO A 44 -6.21 -12.12 20.33
CA PRO A 44 -6.60 -11.27 19.22
C PRO A 44 -5.61 -10.10 19.21
N THR A 45 -4.59 -10.20 18.36
CA THR A 45 -3.79 -9.04 18.02
C THR A 45 -4.70 -8.22 17.13
N THR A 46 -5.38 -7.24 17.70
CA THR A 46 -6.06 -6.21 16.92
C THR A 46 -4.97 -5.51 16.11
N THR A 47 -4.78 -5.93 14.87
CA THR A 47 -3.93 -5.22 13.92
C THR A 47 -4.49 -3.82 13.81
N ALA A 48 -3.78 -2.84 14.37
CA ALA A 48 -4.14 -1.44 14.20
C ALA A 48 -4.21 -1.16 12.70
N ALA A 49 -5.26 -0.46 12.27
CA ALA A 49 -5.39 -0.09 10.86
C ALA A 49 -4.23 0.83 10.46
N ALA A 50 -3.70 0.63 9.25
CA ALA A 50 -2.67 1.51 8.70
C ALA A 50 -3.21 2.93 8.52
N THR A 51 -2.35 3.93 8.75
CA THR A 51 -2.69 5.35 8.56
C THR A 51 -2.01 5.87 7.31
N VAL A 52 -2.75 6.55 6.43
CA VAL A 52 -2.27 7.08 5.15
C VAL A 52 -2.21 8.60 5.22
N ILE A 53 -1.06 9.19 4.87
CA ILE A 53 -0.78 10.62 5.07
C ILE A 53 -0.13 11.19 3.80
N PRO A 54 -0.63 12.32 3.23
CA PRO A 54 0.12 13.07 2.23
C PRO A 54 1.49 13.48 2.80
N TYR A 55 2.56 13.33 2.02
CA TYR A 55 3.91 13.46 2.55
C TYR A 55 4.87 14.12 1.56
N GLU A 56 5.67 15.07 2.05
CA GLU A 56 6.83 15.62 1.36
C GLU A 56 8.08 14.88 1.85
N LEU A 57 8.56 13.93 1.05
CA LEU A 57 9.78 13.21 1.41
C LEU A 57 10.99 14.08 1.06
N TYR A 58 11.89 14.31 2.01
CA TYR A 58 13.17 14.97 1.75
C TYR A 58 14.08 14.06 0.92
N THR A 59 14.59 14.58 -0.19
CA THR A 59 15.40 13.84 -1.16
C THR A 59 16.72 14.51 -1.47
N HIS A 60 16.91 15.79 -1.09
CA HIS A 60 18.03 16.62 -1.54
C HIS A 60 19.40 15.96 -1.35
N CYS A 61 19.66 15.37 -0.17
CA CYS A 61 20.93 14.70 0.14
C CYS A 61 20.84 13.18 0.07
N GLY A 62 19.97 12.68 -0.81
CA GLY A 62 19.52 11.30 -0.78
C GLY A 62 18.34 11.09 0.17
N ILE A 63 17.81 9.88 0.16
CA ILE A 63 16.67 9.44 0.96
C ILE A 63 17.22 8.50 2.02
N ASP A 64 17.36 9.03 3.23
CA ASP A 64 17.89 8.30 4.36
C ASP A 64 16.90 8.29 5.54
N GLU A 65 16.09 9.35 5.70
CA GLU A 65 15.21 9.51 6.84
C GLU A 65 13.87 10.13 6.49
N ALA A 66 12.89 9.89 7.36
CA ALA A 66 11.60 10.56 7.35
C ALA A 66 11.16 10.85 8.78
N ARG A 67 10.49 11.98 8.99
CA ARG A 67 9.83 12.28 10.27
C ARG A 67 8.33 12.21 10.12
N ILE A 68 7.69 11.35 10.90
CA ILE A 68 6.24 11.15 10.88
C ILE A 68 5.72 11.48 12.28
N GLY A 69 5.01 12.60 12.40
CA GLY A 69 4.69 13.17 13.70
C GLY A 69 5.96 13.53 14.47
N SER A 70 6.13 12.98 15.68
CA SER A 70 7.32 13.16 16.51
C SER A 70 8.37 12.07 16.33
N THR A 71 8.09 11.02 15.55
CA THR A 71 8.96 9.86 15.43
C THR A 71 9.85 9.99 14.20
N TYR A 72 11.14 9.73 14.39
CA TYR A 72 12.13 9.66 13.32
C TYR A 72 12.22 8.23 12.81
N PHE A 73 12.16 8.09 11.50
CA PHE A 73 12.33 6.83 10.81
C PHE A 73 13.53 6.91 9.88
N GLU A 74 14.18 5.77 9.70
CA GLU A 74 15.31 5.57 8.81
C GLU A 74 14.90 4.65 7.67
N ALA A 75 15.33 4.96 6.45
CA ALA A 75 15.11 4.13 5.28
C ALA A 75 15.82 2.78 5.51
N GLU A 76 15.11 1.67 5.29
CA GLU A 76 15.72 0.34 5.39
C GLU A 76 16.89 0.19 4.40
N THR A 77 16.76 0.82 3.24
CA THR A 77 17.82 0.97 2.24
C THR A 77 17.93 2.44 1.87
N PRO A 78 18.95 3.17 2.38
CA PRO A 78 19.19 4.54 1.95
C PRO A 78 19.45 4.63 0.44
N LEU A 79 18.91 5.67 -0.20
CA LEU A 79 19.02 5.88 -1.64
C LEU A 79 19.77 7.17 -1.94
N SER A 80 20.80 7.10 -2.79
CA SER A 80 21.55 8.26 -3.27
C SER A 80 22.17 7.95 -4.62
N ASP A 81 22.48 9.00 -5.39
CA ASP A 81 23.35 8.90 -6.57
C ASP A 81 24.86 8.86 -6.23
N GLY A 82 25.20 8.97 -4.93
CA GLY A 82 26.58 8.99 -4.44
C GLY A 82 27.22 10.37 -4.37
N SER A 83 26.50 11.44 -4.71
CA SER A 83 26.99 12.83 -4.70
C SER A 83 26.05 13.76 -3.92
N PHE A 84 25.49 13.27 -2.81
CA PHE A 84 24.50 13.99 -2.00
C PHE A 84 23.31 14.49 -2.83
N ASN A 85 22.84 13.65 -3.74
CA ASN A 85 21.62 13.87 -4.49
C ASN A 85 20.76 12.60 -4.44
N PRO A 86 19.44 12.73 -4.69
CA PRO A 86 18.62 11.55 -4.85
C PRO A 86 18.96 10.82 -6.16
N PRO A 87 18.62 9.53 -6.29
CA PRO A 87 18.79 8.82 -7.55
C PRO A 87 18.02 9.50 -8.70
N PRO A 88 18.38 9.23 -9.97
CA PRO A 88 17.60 9.69 -11.12
C PRO A 88 16.12 9.28 -11.02
N GLY A 89 15.22 10.18 -11.41
CA GLY A 89 13.76 9.98 -11.37
C GLY A 89 13.07 10.63 -10.17
N TRP A 90 13.81 10.92 -9.11
CA TRP A 90 13.32 11.64 -7.93
C TRP A 90 13.37 13.15 -8.12
N ASP A 91 12.36 13.84 -7.57
CA ASP A 91 12.40 15.30 -7.43
C ASP A 91 13.44 15.70 -6.37
N ASN A 92 13.91 16.95 -6.43
CA ASN A 92 14.93 17.52 -5.53
C ASN A 92 14.56 19.00 -5.28
N PRO A 93 14.33 19.45 -4.02
CA PRO A 93 14.78 18.85 -2.76
C PRO A 93 13.80 17.92 -2.06
N THR A 94 12.56 17.81 -2.56
CA THR A 94 11.53 16.94 -1.99
C THR A 94 10.76 16.21 -3.08
N GLN A 95 10.22 15.05 -2.73
CA GLN A 95 9.28 14.28 -3.55
C GLN A 95 7.91 14.26 -2.87
N HIS A 96 6.91 14.76 -3.59
CA HIS A 96 5.51 14.63 -3.21
C HIS A 96 5.07 13.17 -3.32
N GLY A 97 4.40 12.66 -2.28
CA GLY A 97 3.83 11.33 -2.29
C GLY A 97 2.93 11.06 -1.08
N THR A 98 2.87 9.80 -0.68
CA THR A 98 2.04 9.31 0.42
C THR A 98 2.87 8.46 1.35
N MET A 99 2.81 8.74 2.64
CA MET A 99 3.37 7.90 3.69
C MET A 99 2.26 7.04 4.31
N THR A 100 2.42 5.72 4.25
CA THR A 100 1.55 4.75 4.93
C THR A 100 2.25 4.22 6.16
N LEU A 101 1.75 4.60 7.34
CA LEU A 101 2.21 4.07 8.62
C LEU A 101 1.53 2.72 8.86
N LEU A 102 2.29 1.63 8.74
CA LEU A 102 1.81 0.25 8.89
C LEU A 102 1.72 -0.16 10.35
N SER A 103 2.64 0.35 11.17
CA SER A 103 2.70 0.15 12.62
C SER A 103 3.44 1.33 13.26
N PRO A 104 3.52 1.43 14.60
CA PRO A 104 4.34 2.47 15.24
C PRO A 104 5.82 2.45 14.84
N THR A 105 6.32 1.37 14.24
CA THR A 105 7.73 1.16 13.89
C THR A 105 7.99 0.95 12.41
N GLU A 106 6.97 0.93 11.56
CA GLU A 106 7.08 0.65 10.12
C GLU A 106 6.24 1.63 9.32
N ALA A 107 6.86 2.24 8.31
CA ALA A 107 6.18 3.10 7.35
C ALA A 107 6.67 2.83 5.92
N VAL A 108 5.84 3.15 4.93
CA VAL A 108 6.18 3.03 3.51
C VAL A 108 5.77 4.31 2.80
N PHE A 109 6.73 4.94 2.13
CA PHE A 109 6.46 6.03 1.20
C PHE A 109 6.19 5.46 -0.20
N THR A 110 5.18 5.98 -0.88
CA THR A 110 4.94 5.75 -2.31
C THR A 110 4.55 7.03 -3.03
N ASP A 111 4.80 7.08 -4.34
CA ASP A 111 4.38 8.20 -5.19
C ASP A 111 3.78 7.75 -6.55
N PRO A 112 3.15 8.68 -7.31
CA PRO A 112 2.60 8.36 -8.64
C PRO A 112 3.64 7.99 -9.71
N LYS A 113 4.94 8.24 -9.48
CA LYS A 113 6.02 7.83 -10.38
C LYS A 113 6.40 6.35 -10.17
N GLY A 114 5.85 5.71 -9.14
CA GLY A 114 6.07 4.30 -8.83
C GLY A 114 7.23 4.06 -7.88
N HIS A 115 7.73 5.10 -7.20
CA HIS A 115 8.73 4.92 -6.18
C HIS A 115 8.13 4.29 -4.91
N GLU A 116 8.91 3.45 -4.23
CA GLU A 116 8.60 2.91 -2.91
C GLU A 116 9.83 2.99 -2.02
N VAL A 117 9.68 3.48 -0.79
CA VAL A 117 10.75 3.47 0.22
C VAL A 117 10.18 2.98 1.55
N ARG A 118 10.84 1.98 2.13
CA ARG A 118 10.46 1.41 3.43
C ARG A 118 11.28 2.05 4.54
N PHE A 119 10.59 2.33 5.63
CA PHE A 119 11.13 3.06 6.76
C PHE A 119 10.90 2.31 8.06
N ARG A 120 11.91 2.34 8.94
CA ARG A 120 11.89 1.79 10.29
C ARG A 120 12.07 2.89 11.31
N ALA A 121 11.27 2.87 12.39
CA ALA A 121 11.45 3.84 13.46
C ALA A 121 12.86 3.71 14.07
N ARG A 122 13.58 4.82 14.14
CA ARG A 122 14.89 4.86 14.78
C ARG A 122 14.71 5.02 16.29
N LYS A 123 14.98 3.94 17.02
CA LYS A 123 14.84 3.91 18.47
C LYS A 123 15.76 4.96 19.13
N GLY A 124 15.18 5.79 19.99
CA GLY A 124 15.92 6.78 20.79
C GLY A 124 16.33 8.04 20.03
N ALA A 125 15.89 8.21 18.79
CA ALA A 125 16.17 9.40 18.00
C ALA A 125 15.27 10.57 18.39
N ASP A 126 15.90 11.72 18.57
CA ASP A 126 15.27 13.01 18.85
C ASP A 126 15.56 14.07 17.78
N ASP A 127 16.49 13.79 16.86
CA ASP A 127 16.84 14.66 15.72
C ASP A 127 17.13 13.87 14.43
N PHE A 128 17.22 14.59 13.31
CA PHE A 128 17.64 14.08 12.01
C PHE A 128 19.16 13.76 11.97
N LYS A 129 19.56 12.83 11.12
CA LYS A 129 20.96 12.61 10.75
C LYS A 129 21.50 13.80 9.98
N ARG A 130 22.81 13.96 10.07
CA ARG A 130 23.60 14.88 9.25
C ARG A 130 24.02 14.16 7.97
N VAL A 131 23.20 14.28 6.91
CA VAL A 131 23.34 13.49 5.67
C VAL A 131 24.03 14.24 4.52
N CYS A 132 24.26 15.54 4.66
CA CYS A 132 24.84 16.39 3.60
C CYS A 132 26.31 16.74 3.88
N GLU A 133 27.11 15.80 4.39
CA GLU A 133 28.44 16.06 4.94
C GLU A 133 29.55 15.21 4.30
#